data_AF-A0A2S5AYZ8-F1
#
_entry.id   AF-A0A2S5AYZ8-F1
#
_cell.length_a   1.000
_cell.length_b   1.000
_cell.length_c   1.000
_cell.angle_alpha   90.00
_cell.angle_beta   90.00
_cell.angle_gamma   90.00
#
_symmetry.space_group_name_H-M   'P 1'
#
loop_
_entity.id
_entity.type
_entity.pdbx_description
1 polymer ?
#
loop_
_entity_poly.entity_id
_entity_poly.type
_entity_poly.pdbx_seq_one_letter_code
_entity_poly.pdbx_strand_id
1 'polypeptide(L)'
;MDKSLSKFLLDDWEWYKMGILIGFILFCLIAAGQMPNLPTTPSLLASMGLFWLSLGEYVNHPRQERLVERNGKTVLEIAYPRVNSLIGYFFTLLGIVFSGLSIYFFYQIIYF
;
A
#
# COMPACT_ATOMS: atom_id res chain seq x y z
N MET A 1 -4.81 26.80 3.97
CA MET A 1 -5.01 25.76 2.94
C MET A 1 -5.37 24.49 3.68
N ASP A 2 -6.66 24.21 3.83
CA ASP A 2 -7.12 22.99 4.51
C ASP A 2 -6.68 21.78 3.70
N LYS A 3 -5.55 21.19 4.09
CA LYS A 3 -5.16 19.84 3.68
C LYS A 3 -6.04 18.88 4.49
N SER A 4 -7.29 18.70 4.06
CA SER A 4 -8.11 17.63 4.62
C SER A 4 -7.43 16.29 4.31
N LEU A 5 -7.36 15.42 5.32
CA LEU A 5 -6.81 14.07 5.18
C LEU A 5 -7.42 13.31 4.00
N SER A 6 -8.71 13.57 3.73
CA SER A 6 -9.46 13.02 2.58
C SER A 6 -8.86 13.37 1.23
N LYS A 7 -8.27 14.57 1.06
CA LYS A 7 -7.69 14.99 -0.22
C LYS A 7 -6.38 14.26 -0.51
N PHE A 8 -5.57 14.04 0.53
CA PHE A 8 -4.36 13.21 0.42
C PHE A 8 -4.67 11.72 0.20
N LEU A 9 -5.81 11.24 0.69
CA LEU A 9 -6.24 9.85 0.57
C LEU A 9 -6.80 9.47 -0.80
N LEU A 10 -7.36 10.42 -1.56
CA LEU A 10 -8.17 10.12 -2.76
C LEU A 10 -7.75 10.85 -4.05
N ASP A 11 -7.22 12.08 -3.97
CA ASP A 11 -7.02 12.90 -5.18
C ASP A 11 -5.66 12.68 -5.86
N ASP A 12 -4.67 12.20 -5.10
CA ASP A 12 -3.38 11.79 -5.62
C ASP A 12 -3.27 10.27 -5.43
N TRP A 13 -3.01 9.51 -6.49
CA TRP A 13 -2.88 8.05 -6.53
C TRP A 13 -1.83 7.43 -5.58
N GLU A 14 -1.45 8.09 -4.48
CA GLU A 14 -0.46 7.66 -3.49
C GLU A 14 -0.99 6.67 -2.43
N TRP A 15 -2.08 5.95 -2.72
CA TRP A 15 -2.67 4.96 -1.81
C TRP A 15 -1.64 3.95 -1.30
N TYR A 16 -0.64 3.63 -2.12
CA TYR A 16 0.45 2.73 -1.76
C TYR A 16 1.33 3.27 -0.63
N LYS A 17 1.57 4.58 -0.50
CA LYS A 17 2.35 5.10 0.65
C LYS A 17 1.59 4.90 1.96
N MET A 18 0.28 5.09 1.92
CA MET A 18 -0.60 4.83 3.06
C MET A 18 -0.67 3.35 3.36
N GLY A 19 -0.77 2.49 2.34
CA GLY A 19 -0.76 1.03 2.52
C GLY A 19 0.54 0.52 3.13
N ILE A 20 1.71 1.07 2.75
CA ILE A 20 3.00 0.79 3.39
C ILE A 20 2.94 1.16 4.88
N LEU A 21 2.53 2.38 5.20
CA LEU A 21 2.50 2.87 6.57
C LEU A 21 1.52 2.07 7.45
N ILE A 22 0.29 1.90 6.97
CA ILE A 22 -0.77 1.16 7.69
C ILE A 22 -0.37 -0.30 7.85
N GLY A 23 0.09 -0.94 6.78
CA GLY A 23 0.54 -2.33 6.82
C GLY A 23 1.67 -2.54 7.83
N PHE A 24 2.66 -1.67 7.85
CA PHE A 24 3.77 -1.75 8.80
C PHE A 24 3.33 -1.52 10.26
N ILE A 25 2.53 -0.47 10.51
CA ILE A 25 2.02 -0.17 11.87
C ILE A 25 1.17 -1.33 12.39
N LEU A 26 0.24 -1.86 11.57
CA LEU A 26 -0.58 -2.99 11.96
C LEU A 26 0.27 -4.23 12.26
N PHE A 27 1.26 -4.52 11.42
CA PHE A 27 2.19 -5.62 11.66
C PHE A 27 2.88 -5.47 13.02
N CYS A 28 3.44 -4.29 13.32
CA CYS A 28 4.10 -4.03 14.60
C CYS A 28 3.15 -4.17 15.79
N LEU A 29 1.93 -3.62 15.71
CA LEU A 29 0.94 -3.69 16.78
C LEU A 29 0.50 -5.13 17.04
N ILE A 30 0.25 -5.91 15.99
CA ILE A 30 -0.14 -7.32 16.10
C ILE A 30 1.04 -8.15 16.65
N ALA A 31 2.26 -7.97 16.11
CA ALA A 31 3.45 -8.69 16.55
C ALA A 31 3.84 -8.37 18.00
N ALA A 32 3.57 -7.14 18.46
CA ALA A 32 3.75 -6.71 19.84
C ALA A 32 2.59 -7.15 20.78
N GLY A 33 1.62 -7.93 20.28
CA GLY A 33 0.49 -8.41 21.07
C GLY A 33 -0.51 -7.32 21.49
N GLN A 34 -0.47 -6.14 20.87
CA GLN A 34 -1.35 -5.00 21.20
C GLN A 34 -2.76 -5.15 20.61
N MET A 35 -3.00 -6.18 19.80
CA MET A 35 -4.29 -6.50 19.20
C MET A 35 -4.72 -7.94 19.53
N PRO A 36 -4.94 -8.28 20.82
CA PRO A 36 -5.20 -9.66 21.25
C PRO A 36 -6.53 -10.24 20.74
N ASN A 37 -7.47 -9.36 20.34
CA ASN A 37 -8.77 -9.77 19.81
C ASN A 37 -8.72 -10.16 18.32
N LEU A 38 -7.58 -9.96 17.65
CA LEU A 38 -7.42 -10.35 16.26
C LEU A 38 -6.73 -11.72 16.19
N PRO A 39 -7.14 -12.60 15.26
CA PRO A 39 -6.41 -13.84 15.04
C PRO A 39 -5.01 -13.52 14.52
N THR A 40 -4.00 -13.83 15.32
CA THR A 40 -2.64 -13.30 15.15
C THR A 40 -2.04 -13.66 13.80
N THR A 41 -2.01 -14.94 13.44
CA THR A 41 -1.41 -15.42 12.18
C THR A 41 -2.02 -14.79 10.93
N PRO A 42 -3.34 -14.90 10.67
CA PRO A 42 -3.93 -14.30 9.47
C PRO A 42 -3.84 -12.77 9.46
N SER A 43 -3.84 -12.11 10.63
CA SER A 43 -3.72 -10.64 10.70
C SER A 43 -2.28 -10.16 10.43
N LEU A 44 -1.26 -10.90 10.87
CA LEU A 44 0.13 -10.65 10.48
C LEU A 44 0.32 -10.84 8.98
N LEU A 45 -0.25 -11.91 8.41
CA LEU A 45 -0.21 -12.14 6.97
C LEU A 45 -0.94 -11.05 6.18
N ALA A 46 -2.09 -10.57 6.66
CA ALA A 46 -2.83 -9.47 6.03
C ALA A 46 -2.01 -8.17 6.02
N SER A 47 -1.43 -7.81 7.17
CA SER A 47 -0.63 -6.59 7.31
C SER A 47 0.64 -6.62 6.48
N MET A 48 1.33 -7.77 6.41
CA MET A 48 2.44 -7.99 5.49
C MET A 48 2.01 -7.95 4.01
N GLY A 49 0.87 -8.56 3.68
CA GLY A 49 0.30 -8.53 2.32
C GLY A 49 0.05 -7.10 1.85
N LEU A 50 -0.59 -6.29 2.69
CA LEU A 50 -0.82 -4.87 2.43
C LEU A 50 0.49 -4.09 2.25
N PHE A 51 1.47 -4.31 3.14
CA PHE A 51 2.77 -3.64 3.07
C PHE A 51 3.50 -3.94 1.76
N TRP A 52 3.69 -5.23 1.42
CA TRP A 52 4.46 -5.63 0.24
C TRP A 52 3.76 -5.30 -1.07
N LEU A 53 2.44 -5.47 -1.13
CA LEU A 53 1.67 -5.09 -2.31
C LEU A 53 1.79 -3.59 -2.58
N SER A 54 1.62 -2.78 -1.53
CA SER A 54 1.75 -1.33 -1.62
C SER A 54 3.17 -0.89 -1.96
N LEU A 55 4.19 -1.54 -1.42
CA LEU A 55 5.58 -1.26 -1.76
C LEU A 55 5.89 -1.58 -3.23
N GLY A 56 5.38 -2.70 -3.75
CA GLY A 56 5.52 -3.08 -5.16
C GLY A 56 4.88 -2.05 -6.10
N GLU A 57 3.66 -1.63 -5.79
CA GLU A 57 2.96 -0.58 -6.56
C GLU A 57 3.67 0.77 -6.47
N TYR A 58 4.19 1.16 -5.30
CA TYR A 58 4.98 2.38 -5.16
C TYR A 58 6.24 2.37 -6.06
N VAL A 59 6.91 1.22 -6.15
CA VAL A 59 8.10 1.05 -6.99
C VAL A 59 7.75 1.04 -8.48
N ASN A 60 6.64 0.41 -8.86
CA ASN A 60 6.21 0.30 -10.26
C ASN A 60 5.48 1.55 -10.77
N HIS A 61 4.93 2.37 -9.90
CA HIS A 61 4.15 3.56 -10.25
C HIS A 61 4.64 4.80 -9.48
N PRO A 62 5.92 5.19 -9.65
CA PRO A 62 6.44 6.36 -8.96
C PRO A 62 5.70 7.62 -9.42
N ARG A 63 5.32 8.46 -8.46
CA ARG A 63 4.79 9.80 -8.75
C ARG A 63 5.89 10.62 -9.40
N GLN A 64 5.59 11.15 -10.59
CA GLN A 64 6.48 12.04 -11.31
C GLN A 64 5.83 13.41 -11.42
N GLU A 65 6.58 14.43 -11.00
CA GLU A 65 6.18 15.82 -11.12
C GLU A 65 7.08 16.50 -12.14
N ARG A 66 6.47 17.26 -13.04
CA ARG A 66 7.20 18.13 -13.96
C ARG A 66 6.52 19.48 -14.02
N LEU A 67 7.32 20.54 -13.96
CA LEU A 67 6.85 21.89 -14.28
C LEU A 67 6.84 22.06 -15.81
N VAL A 68 5.69 22.42 -16.36
CA VAL A 68 5.50 22.61 -17.80
C VAL A 68 4.94 23.99 -18.08
N GLU A 69 5.54 24.68 -19.04
CA GLU A 69 5.04 25.95 -19.59
C GLU A 69 3.86 25.66 -20.52
N ARG A 70 2.66 26.14 -20.19
CA ARG A 70 1.48 26.07 -21.05
C ARG A 70 0.81 27.44 -21.10
N ASN A 71 0.72 28.02 -22.30
CA ASN A 71 0.13 29.35 -22.55
C ASN A 71 0.76 30.48 -21.69
N GLY A 72 2.10 30.47 -21.54
CA GLY A 72 2.82 31.49 -20.77
C GLY A 72 2.61 31.41 -19.25
N LYS A 73 2.08 30.28 -18.75
CA LYS A 73 1.99 29.97 -17.33
C LYS A 73 2.73 28.68 -17.05
N THR A 74 3.48 28.66 -15.96
CA THR A 74 4.05 27.43 -15.41
C THR A 74 2.95 26.66 -14.68
N VAL A 75 2.72 25.41 -15.10
CA VAL A 75 1.73 24.50 -14.49
C VAL A 75 2.48 23.27 -13.96
N LEU A 76 2.07 22.79 -12.78
CA LEU A 76 2.54 21.51 -12.23
C LEU A 76 1.78 20.37 -12.91
N GLU A 77 2.48 19.54 -13.68
CA GLU A 77 1.95 18.30 -14.23
C GLU A 77 2.37 17.13 -13.34
N ILE A 78 1.40 16.31 -12.94
CA ILE A 78 1.59 15.11 -12.11
C ILE A 78 1.22 13.91 -12.97
N ALA A 79 2.13 12.96 -13.09
CA ALA A 79 1.93 11.71 -13.82
C ALA A 79 2.34 10.50 -12.98
N TYR A 80 1.78 9.35 -13.33
CA TYR A 80 2.06 8.06 -12.68
C TYR A 80 2.43 7.02 -13.75
N PRO A 81 3.54 7.22 -14.49
CA PRO A 81 3.94 6.28 -15.53
C PRO A 81 4.30 4.93 -14.92
N ARG A 82 3.89 3.84 -15.58
CA ARG A 82 4.32 2.49 -15.20
C ARG A 82 5.80 2.31 -15.52
N VAL A 83 6.57 1.97 -14.50
CA VAL A 83 7.95 1.52 -14.60
C VAL A 83 7.96 0.02 -14.36
N ASN A 84 8.33 -0.76 -15.37
CA ASN A 84 8.38 -2.22 -15.26
C ASN A 84 9.63 -2.64 -14.47
N SER A 85 9.53 -2.60 -13.14
CA SER A 85 10.62 -2.92 -12.24
C SER A 85 10.51 -4.38 -11.78
N LEU A 86 11.56 -5.18 -12.03
CA LEU A 86 11.61 -6.57 -11.57
C LEU A 86 11.43 -6.68 -10.05
N ILE A 87 12.05 -5.78 -9.29
CA ILE A 87 11.92 -5.76 -7.83
C ILE A 87 10.51 -5.32 -7.40
N GLY A 88 9.87 -4.41 -8.15
CA GLY A 88 8.49 -4.02 -7.92
C GLY A 88 7.53 -5.20 -8.11
N TYR A 89 7.67 -5.96 -9.19
CA TYR A 89 6.88 -7.17 -9.42
C TYR A 89 7.11 -8.25 -8.35
N PHE A 90 8.35 -8.42 -7.89
CA PHE A 90 8.66 -9.34 -6.81
C PHE A 90 7.91 -8.96 -5.52
N PHE A 91 7.90 -7.68 -5.14
CA PHE A 91 7.13 -7.20 -3.99
C PHE A 91 5.62 -7.36 -4.18
N THR A 92 5.08 -7.03 -5.37
CA THR A 92 3.67 -7.27 -5.69
C THR A 92 3.30 -8.75 -5.54
N LEU A 93 4.14 -9.66 -6.04
CA LEU A 93 3.91 -11.11 -5.91
C LEU A 93 3.92 -11.56 -4.45
N LEU A 94 4.89 -11.10 -3.64
CA LEU A 94 4.91 -11.38 -2.20
C LEU A 94 3.64 -10.88 -1.50
N GLY A 95 3.20 -9.65 -1.84
CA GLY A 95 1.98 -9.07 -1.31
C GLY A 95 0.74 -9.93 -1.62
N ILE A 96 0.62 -10.42 -2.85
CA ILE A 96 -0.45 -11.33 -3.28
C ILE A 96 -0.41 -12.64 -2.50
N VAL A 97 0.78 -13.24 -2.36
CA VAL A 97 0.95 -14.51 -1.62
C VAL A 97 0.53 -14.36 -0.16
N PHE A 98 1.00 -13.33 0.53
CA PHE A 98 0.63 -13.11 1.94
C PHE A 98 -0.86 -12.79 2.10
N SER A 99 -1.44 -12.01 1.20
CA SER A 99 -2.87 -11.73 1.19
C SER A 99 -3.70 -13.00 0.97
N GLY A 100 -3.28 -13.86 0.04
CA GLY A 100 -3.93 -15.14 -0.22
C GLY A 100 -3.84 -16.11 0.96
N LEU A 101 -2.67 -16.21 1.59
CA LEU A 101 -2.51 -17.00 2.81
C LEU A 101 -3.36 -16.46 3.96
N SER A 102 -3.41 -15.14 4.13
CA SER A 102 -4.27 -14.51 5.14
C SER A 102 -5.73 -14.90 4.96
N ILE A 103 -6.26 -14.80 3.74
CA ILE A 103 -7.65 -15.19 3.41
C ILE A 103 -7.87 -16.67 3.74
N TYR A 104 -6.94 -17.55 3.36
CA TYR A 104 -7.02 -18.97 3.68
C TYR A 104 -7.09 -19.22 5.20
N PHE A 105 -6.22 -18.60 5.99
CA PHE A 105 -6.23 -18.78 7.44
C PHE A 105 -7.46 -18.15 8.10
N PHE A 106 -7.95 -17.00 7.62
CA PHE A 106 -9.23 -16.45 8.10
C PHE A 106 -10.39 -17.40 7.80
N TYR A 107 -10.43 -17.99 6.61
CA TYR A 107 -11.44 -18.97 6.25
C TYR A 107 -11.42 -20.18 7.19
N GLN A 108 -10.24 -20.70 7.51
CA GLN A 108 -10.11 -21.82 8.45
C GLN A 108 -10.71 -21.47 9.83
N ILE A 109 -10.45 -20.28 10.36
CA ILE A 109 -10.95 -19.85 11.68
C ILE A 109 -12.48 -19.67 11.71
N ILE A 110 -13.07 -19.25 10.59
CA ILE A 110 -14.52 -18.97 10.53
C ILE A 110 -15.32 -20.27 10.40
N TYR A 111 -14.79 -21.26 9.67
CA TYR A 111 -15.54 -22.44 9.27
C TYR A 111 -15.12 -23.75 9.96
N PHE A 112 -14.05 -23.75 10.76
CA PHE A 112 -13.56 -24.90 11.53
C PHE A 112 -13.17 -24.49 12.96
#